data_AF-A0A7V9M0D8-F1
#
_entry.id   AF-A0A7V9M0D8-F1
#
_cell.length_a   1.000
_cell.length_b   1.000
_cell.length_c   1.000
_cell.angle_alpha   90.00
_cell.angle_beta   90.00
_cell.angle_gamma   90.00
#
_symmetry.space_group_name_H-M   'P 1'
#
loop_
_entity.id
_entity.type
_entity.pdbx_description
1 polymer ?
#
loop_
_entity_poly.entity_id
_entity_poly.type
_entity_poly.pdbx_seq_one_letter_code
_entity_poly.pdbx_strand_id
1 'polypeptide(L)' 'MGTLTIDDKKFVVIEQAAFDKLQLLAAQKTAPAKKLSIAAGKKHAYKLIDKWAKGK' A
#
# COMPACT_ATOMS: atom_id res chain seq x y z
N MET A 1 -4.20 -15.97 -17.71
CA MET A 1 -3.80 -14.65 -18.24
C MET A 1 -3.79 -14.74 -19.75
N GLY A 2 -4.74 -14.10 -20.41
CA GLY A 2 -4.76 -14.02 -21.87
C GLY A 2 -3.92 -12.84 -22.33
N THR A 3 -3.16 -13.01 -23.40
CA THR A 3 -2.49 -11.91 -24.09
C THR A 3 -3.26 -11.60 -25.38
N LEU A 4 -3.41 -10.31 -25.68
CA LEU A 4 -4.02 -9.81 -26.91
C LEU A 4 -2.97 -8.98 -27.63
N THR A 5 -3.02 -8.99 -28.96
CA THR A 5 -2.25 -8.04 -29.77
C THR A 5 -3.23 -7.08 -30.44
N ILE A 6 -3.04 -5.79 -30.22
CA ILE A 6 -3.80 -4.72 -30.88
C ILE A 6 -2.76 -3.75 -31.47
N ASP A 7 -2.85 -3.43 -32.76
CA ASP A 7 -1.91 -2.56 -33.48
C ASP A 7 -0.42 -2.91 -33.23
N ASP A 8 -0.06 -4.19 -33.43
CA ASP A 8 1.28 -4.76 -33.17
C ASP A 8 1.81 -4.61 -31.73
N LYS A 9 0.98 -4.13 -30.80
CA LYS A 9 1.33 -4.02 -29.38
C LYS A 9 0.68 -5.14 -28.58
N LYS A 10 1.49 -5.78 -27.73
CA LYS A 10 1.04 -6.86 -26.84
C LYS A 10 0.47 -6.29 -25.54
N PHE A 11 -0.75 -6.69 -25.23
CA PHE A 11 -1.45 -6.36 -24.01
C PHE A 11 -1.75 -7.62 -23.21
N VAL A 12 -1.81 -7.49 -21.88
CA VAL A 12 -2.21 -8.57 -20.99
C VAL A 12 -3.60 -8.26 -20.46
N VAL A 13 -4.55 -9.17 -20.65
CA VAL A 13 -5.87 -9.05 -20.07
C VAL A 13 -5.83 -9.57 -18.65
N ILE A 14 -6.25 -8.71 -17.73
CA ILE A 14 -6.47 -9.05 -16.34
C ILE A 14 -7.88 -8.64 -15.93
N GLU A 15 -8.41 -9.29 -14.91
CA GLU A 15 -9.69 -8.90 -14.32
C GLU A 15 -9.60 -7.50 -13.71
N GLN A 16 -10.72 -6.76 -13.75
CA GLN A 16 -10.78 -5.38 -13.24
C GLN A 16 -10.32 -5.29 -11.77
N ALA A 17 -10.75 -6.24 -10.93
CA ALA A 17 -10.35 -6.28 -9.52
C ALA A 17 -8.83 -6.47 -9.31
N ALA A 18 -8.15 -7.15 -10.25
CA ALA A 18 -6.70 -7.28 -10.22
C ALA A 18 -6.01 -6.00 -10.71
N PHE A 19 -6.57 -5.35 -11.72
CA PHE A 19 -6.09 -4.05 -12.21
C PHE A 19 -6.16 -2.97 -11.13
N ASP A 20 -7.28 -2.84 -10.42
CA ASP A 20 -7.47 -1.84 -9.38
C ASP A 20 -6.46 -2.01 -8.23
N LYS A 21 -6.15 -3.26 -7.86
CA LYS A 21 -5.11 -3.57 -6.87
C LYS A 21 -3.72 -3.14 -7.34
N LEU A 22 -3.38 -3.42 -8.60
CA LEU A 22 -2.10 -3.01 -9.18
C LEU A 22 -1.99 -1.49 -9.26
N GLN A 23 -3.07 -0.80 -9.63
CA GLN A 23 -3.13 0.65 -9.66
C GLN A 23 -2.94 1.26 -8.26
N LEU A 24 -3.60 0.69 -7.23
CA LEU A 24 -3.41 1.10 -5.84
C LEU A 24 -1.96 0.91 -5.37
N LEU A 25 -1.33 -0.22 -5.74
CA LEU A 25 0.07 -0.50 -5.41
C LEU A 25 1.02 0.46 -6.13
N ALA A 26 0.80 0.73 -7.42
CA ALA A 26 1.60 1.66 -8.20
C ALA A 26 1.45 3.12 -7.70
N ALA A 27 0.26 3.49 -7.20
CA ALA A 27 0.03 4.81 -6.60
C ALA A 27 0.75 5.01 -5.26
N GLN A 28 1.08 3.92 -4.55
CA GLN A 28 1.84 3.99 -3.30
C GLN A 28 3.31 4.29 -3.62
N LYS A 29 3.66 5.58 -3.66
CA LYS A 29 5.05 6.06 -3.88
C LYS A 29 6.04 5.65 -2.78
N THR A 30 5.55 5.17 -1.65
CA THR A 30 6.34 4.81 -0.47
C THR A 30 5.96 3.42 0.01
N ALA A 31 6.95 2.65 0.46
CA ALA A 31 6.72 1.33 1.05
C ALA A 31 5.63 1.43 2.14
N PRO A 32 4.61 0.56 2.13
CA PRO A 32 3.53 0.63 3.08
C PRO A 32 4.09 0.51 4.50
N ALA A 33 3.81 1.51 5.33
CA ALA A 33 4.22 1.51 6.73
C ALA A 33 3.68 0.25 7.43
N LYS A 34 4.46 -0.28 8.38
CA LYS A 34 4.13 -1.50 9.12
C LYS A 34 2.70 -1.39 9.67
N LYS A 35 1.79 -2.24 9.16
CA LYS A 35 0.41 -2.29 9.63
C LYS A 35 0.43 -2.81 11.08
N LEU A 36 0.16 -1.91 12.03
CA LEU A 36 0.01 -2.26 13.43
C LEU A 36 -1.46 -2.67 13.68
N SER A 37 -1.67 -3.63 14.57
CA SER A 37 -3.01 -3.86 15.14
C SER A 37 -3.44 -2.62 15.94
N ILE A 38 -4.74 -2.43 16.16
CA ILE A 38 -5.27 -1.28 16.90
C ILE A 38 -4.60 -1.15 18.28
N ALA A 39 -4.44 -2.27 19.00
CA ALA A 39 -3.76 -2.30 20.29
C ALA A 39 -2.28 -1.88 20.19
N ALA A 40 -1.56 -2.39 19.18
CA ALA A 40 -0.16 -2.04 18.96
C ALA A 40 0.01 -0.57 18.53
N GLY A 41 -0.92 -0.05 17.73
CA GLY A 41 -0.97 1.35 17.32
C GLY A 41 -1.20 2.28 18.52
N LYS A 42 -2.15 1.96 19.40
CA LYS A 42 -2.42 2.74 20.62
C LYS A 42 -1.20 2.80 21.54
N LYS A 43 -0.53 1.66 21.77
CA LYS A 43 0.71 1.62 22.56
C LYS A 43 1.84 2.44 21.93
N HIS A 44 1.99 2.37 20.61
CA HIS A 44 3.00 3.15 19.89
C HIS A 44 2.73 4.65 19.97
N ALA A 45 1.47 5.07 19.79
CA ALA A 45 1.06 6.47 19.90
C ALA A 45 1.35 7.06 21.29
N TYR A 46 0.97 6.38 22.37
CA TYR A 46 1.28 6.86 23.73
C TYR A 46 2.77 6.95 24.01
N LYS A 47 3.58 6.00 23.49
CA LYS A 47 5.03 6.07 23.62
C LYS A 47 5.60 7.32 22.92
N LEU A 48 5.06 7.71 21.78
CA LEU A 48 5.46 8.92 21.07
C LEU A 48 5.04 10.19 21.83
N ILE A 49 3.81 10.21 22.35
CA ILE A 49 3.29 11.32 23.19
C ILE A 49 4.16 11.50 24.43
N ASP A 50 4.47 10.41 25.14
CA ASP A 50 5.34 10.42 26.32
C ASP A 50 6.74 10.93 25.98
N LYS A 51 7.29 10.51 24.84
CA LYS A 51 8.62 10.92 24.39
C LYS A 51 8.65 12.44 24.09
N TRP A 52 7.62 12.93 23.40
CA TRP A 52 7.44 14.35 23.12
C TRP A 52 7.26 15.18 24.41
N ALA A 53 6.39 14.75 25.32
CA ALA A 53 6.13 15.44 26.58
C ALA A 53 7.39 15.50 27.48
N LYS A 54 8.28 14.51 27.37
CA LYS A 54 9.56 14.45 28.10
C LYS A 54 10.70 15.17 27.38
N GLY A 55 10.45 15.79 26.22
CA GLY A 55 11.45 16.55 25.45
C GLY A 55 12.63 15.73 24.95
N LYS A 56 12.44 14.43 24.63
CA LYS A 56 13.49 13.53 24.11
C LYS A 56 13.22 13.06 22.68
#